data_AF-A0AA37PJ50-F1
#
_entry.id   AF-A0AA37PJ50-F1
#
_cell.length_a   1.000
_cell.length_b   1.000
_cell.length_c   1.000
_cell.angle_alpha   90.00
_cell.angle_beta   90.00
_cell.angle_gamma   90.00
#
_symmetry.space_group_name_H-M   'P 1'
#
loop_
_entity.id
_entity.type
_entity.pdbx_description
1 polymer ?
#
loop_
_entity_poly.entity_id
_entity_poly.type
_entity_poly.pdbx_seq_one_letter_code
_entity_poly.pdbx_strand_id
1 'polypeptide(L)'
;MASLREAIEILQPTEAPLQLARAHAALGRRLRRQAQQVEARKHLKVALDLAYRCGATTLERYTREELAAAGARPRRPVVTGVESLTPTEARIARLTSQGLSNRDIAEQLFVSSNTIAWHLRNIFRKLAIDSRDQLDAHLNEPGRL
;
A
#
# COMPACT_ATOMS: atom_id res chain seq x y z
N MET A 1 -17.11 17.81 -9.19
CA MET A 1 -15.66 17.94 -8.88
C MET A 1 -15.47 18.31 -7.40
N ALA A 2 -16.23 19.29 -6.89
CA ALA A 2 -16.24 19.71 -5.48
C ALA A 2 -16.43 18.54 -4.49
N SER A 3 -17.44 17.69 -4.69
CA SER A 3 -17.80 16.65 -3.73
C SER A 3 -16.74 15.57 -3.45
N LEU A 4 -15.81 15.30 -4.37
CA LEU A 4 -14.76 14.29 -4.14
C LEU A 4 -13.53 14.85 -3.41
N ARG A 5 -13.22 16.13 -3.62
CA ARG A 5 -12.15 16.80 -2.87
C ARG A 5 -12.59 17.08 -1.45
N GLU A 6 -13.82 17.54 -1.30
CA GLU A 6 -14.48 17.75 -0.01
C GLU A 6 -14.56 16.44 0.79
N ALA A 7 -14.91 15.31 0.15
CA ALA A 7 -14.85 14.00 0.81
C ALA A 7 -13.44 13.63 1.27
N ILE A 8 -12.39 13.95 0.52
CA ILE A 8 -11.00 13.73 0.94
C ILE A 8 -10.67 14.61 2.15
N GLU A 9 -11.00 15.90 2.11
CA GLU A 9 -10.74 16.83 3.22
C GLU A 9 -11.46 16.43 4.51
N ILE A 10 -12.70 15.93 4.41
CA ILE A 10 -13.46 15.42 5.55
C ILE A 10 -12.89 14.10 6.07
N LEU A 11 -12.47 13.20 5.16
CA LEU A 11 -12.00 11.87 5.55
C LEU A 11 -10.55 11.86 6.03
N GLN A 12 -9.71 12.78 5.55
CA GLN A 12 -8.29 12.88 5.90
C GLN A 12 -8.02 12.99 7.42
N PRO A 13 -8.82 13.71 8.21
CA PRO A 13 -8.71 13.72 9.67
C PRO A 13 -9.45 12.57 10.37
N THR A 14 -10.22 11.73 9.66
CA THR A 14 -10.93 10.58 10.26
C THR A 14 -10.12 9.30 10.10
N GLU A 15 -10.20 8.40 11.08
CA GLU A 15 -9.56 7.07 11.07
C GLU A 15 -10.21 6.09 10.05
N ALA A 16 -10.45 6.54 8.82
CA ALA A 16 -11.16 5.81 7.77
C ALA A 16 -10.29 5.63 6.51
N PRO A 17 -9.13 4.95 6.61
CA PRO A 17 -8.15 4.88 5.53
C PRO A 17 -8.68 4.20 4.25
N LEU A 18 -9.61 3.25 4.38
CA LEU A 18 -10.21 2.57 3.23
C LEU A 18 -11.17 3.51 2.45
N GLN A 19 -11.96 4.32 3.16
CA GLN A 19 -12.86 5.29 2.58
C GLN A 19 -12.05 6.38 1.87
N LEU A 20 -10.97 6.84 2.50
CA LEU A 20 -10.02 7.77 1.88
C LEU A 20 -9.38 7.16 0.61
N ALA A 21 -8.97 5.89 0.64
CA ALA A 21 -8.46 5.19 -0.54
C ALA A 21 -9.46 5.20 -1.70
N ARG A 22 -10.74 4.89 -1.41
CA ARG A 22 -11.81 4.90 -2.41
C ARG A 22 -12.04 6.29 -2.99
N ALA A 23 -12.03 7.34 -2.16
CA ALA A 23 -12.20 8.72 -2.60
C ALA A 23 -11.07 9.16 -3.54
N HIS A 24 -9.82 8.88 -3.18
CA HIS A 24 -8.66 9.14 -4.04
C HIS A 24 -8.72 8.34 -5.36
N ALA A 25 -9.13 7.07 -5.33
CA ALA A 25 -9.25 6.25 -6.54
C ALA A 25 -10.30 6.82 -7.51
N ALA A 26 -11.46 7.21 -6.97
CA ALA A 26 -12.54 7.81 -7.74
C ALA A 26 -12.15 9.17 -8.36
N LEU A 27 -11.45 10.02 -7.60
CA LEU A 27 -10.95 11.30 -8.09
C LEU A 27 -9.88 11.11 -9.16
N GLY A 28 -8.91 10.24 -8.92
CA GLY A 28 -7.84 9.92 -9.86
C GLY A 28 -8.37 9.42 -11.21
N ARG A 29 -9.36 8.50 -11.19
CA ARG A 29 -10.04 8.01 -12.40
C ARG A 29 -10.74 9.14 -13.18
N ARG A 30 -11.39 10.08 -12.49
CA ARG A 30 -12.06 11.23 -13.14
C ARG A 30 -11.04 12.19 -13.77
N LEU A 31 -9.97 12.52 -13.06
CA LEU A 31 -8.89 13.38 -13.57
C LEU A 31 -8.23 12.76 -14.81
N ARG A 32 -8.01 11.44 -14.81
CA ARG A 32 -7.50 10.71 -15.98
C ARG A 32 -8.41 10.89 -17.20
N ARG A 33 -9.73 10.74 -17.01
CA ARG A 33 -10.73 10.93 -18.09
C ARG A 33 -10.78 12.36 -18.62
N GLN A 34 -10.32 13.34 -17.84
CA GLN A 34 -10.21 14.75 -18.24
C GLN A 34 -8.82 15.10 -18.81
N ALA A 35 -8.02 14.09 -19.16
CA ALA A 35 -6.64 14.24 -19.64
C ALA A 35 -5.67 14.89 -18.65
N GLN A 36 -6.03 15.03 -17.37
CA GLN A 36 -5.16 15.58 -16.31
C GLN A 36 -4.27 14.50 -15.71
N GLN A 37 -3.39 13.92 -16.52
CA GLN A 37 -2.62 12.72 -16.18
C GLN A 37 -1.71 12.89 -14.95
N VAL A 38 -1.08 14.07 -14.80
CA VAL A 38 -0.16 14.34 -13.68
C VAL A 38 -0.90 14.30 -12.35
N GLU A 39 -2.03 14.99 -12.24
CA GLU A 39 -2.84 15.00 -11.02
C GLU A 39 -3.55 13.67 -10.77
N ALA A 40 -4.02 13.01 -11.84
CA ALA A 40 -4.58 11.66 -11.74
C ALA A 40 -3.59 10.69 -11.06
N ARG A 41 -2.33 10.69 -11.50
CA ARG A 41 -1.28 9.85 -10.92
C ARG A 41 -1.03 10.14 -9.44
N LYS A 42 -1.08 11.40 -9.01
CA LYS A 42 -0.91 11.76 -7.59
C LYS A 42 -1.99 11.09 -6.73
N HIS A 43 -3.27 11.26 -7.10
CA HIS A 43 -4.37 10.66 -6.35
C HIS A 43 -4.38 9.12 -6.44
N LEU A 44 -4.12 8.55 -7.61
CA LEU A 44 -4.07 7.10 -7.80
C LEU A 44 -2.92 6.45 -7.01
N LYS A 45 -1.76 7.12 -6.86
CA LYS A 45 -0.68 6.62 -5.98
C LYS A 45 -1.10 6.58 -4.52
N VAL A 46 -1.75 7.62 -4.01
CA VAL A 46 -2.27 7.67 -2.63
C VAL A 46 -3.33 6.59 -2.42
N ALA A 47 -4.28 6.46 -3.35
CA ALA A 47 -5.29 5.41 -3.29
C ALA A 47 -4.68 4.00 -3.27
N LEU A 48 -3.64 3.77 -4.08
CA LEU A 48 -2.96 2.48 -4.15
C LEU A 48 -2.28 2.14 -2.83
N ASP A 49 -1.57 3.09 -2.22
CA ASP A 49 -0.92 2.88 -0.92
C ASP A 49 -1.94 2.63 0.19
N LEU A 50 -3.01 3.43 0.27
CA LEU A 50 -4.05 3.25 1.28
C LEU A 50 -4.83 1.94 1.09
N ALA A 51 -5.18 1.59 -0.15
CA ALA A 51 -5.83 0.32 -0.47
C ALA A 51 -4.93 -0.86 -0.08
N TYR A 52 -3.64 -0.76 -0.39
CA TYR A 52 -2.65 -1.73 0.02
C TYR A 52 -2.62 -1.83 1.55
N ARG A 53 -2.40 -0.72 2.27
CA ARG A 53 -2.37 -0.65 3.75
C ARG A 53 -3.61 -1.27 4.39
N CYS A 54 -4.79 -1.09 3.81
CA CYS A 54 -6.03 -1.66 4.31
C CYS A 54 -6.22 -3.15 3.95
N GLY A 55 -5.35 -3.75 3.14
CA GLY A 55 -5.51 -5.11 2.60
C GLY A 55 -6.62 -5.21 1.55
N ALA A 56 -7.03 -4.08 0.96
CA ALA A 56 -8.13 -3.99 0.00
C ALA A 56 -7.66 -4.38 -1.42
N THR A 57 -7.33 -5.65 -1.60
CA THR A 57 -6.76 -6.23 -2.84
C THR A 57 -7.50 -5.86 -4.12
N THR A 58 -8.84 -5.89 -4.10
CA THR A 58 -9.66 -5.52 -5.25
C THR A 58 -9.48 -4.05 -5.62
N LEU A 59 -9.46 -3.16 -4.63
CA LEU A 59 -9.27 -1.73 -4.83
C LEU A 59 -7.83 -1.42 -5.25
N GLU A 60 -6.85 -2.11 -4.68
CA GLU A 60 -5.44 -2.02 -5.04
C GLU A 60 -5.24 -2.37 -6.53
N ARG A 61 -5.73 -3.55 -6.97
CA ARG A 61 -5.62 -4.00 -8.36
C ARG A 61 -6.28 -3.00 -9.32
N TYR A 62 -7.52 -2.59 -9.04
CA TYR A 62 -8.23 -1.59 -9.82
C TYR A 62 -7.43 -0.27 -9.93
N THR A 63 -6.88 0.20 -8.81
CA THR A 63 -6.12 1.45 -8.79
C THR A 63 -4.81 1.34 -9.58
N ARG A 64 -4.15 0.17 -9.55
CA ARG A 64 -2.96 -0.11 -10.37
C ARG A 64 -3.27 -0.05 -11.86
N GLU A 65 -4.40 -0.62 -12.29
CA GLU A 65 -4.86 -0.56 -13.68
C GLU A 65 -5.15 0.89 -14.12
N GLU A 66 -5.83 1.67 -13.28
CA GLU A 66 -6.08 3.09 -13.55
C GLU A 66 -4.77 3.91 -13.59
N LEU A 67 -3.78 3.59 -12.75
CA LEU A 67 -2.46 4.23 -12.73
C LEU A 67 -1.69 3.93 -14.02
N ALA A 68 -1.73 2.67 -14.48
CA ALA A 68 -1.14 2.26 -15.76
C ALA A 68 -1.84 2.95 -16.93
N ALA A 69 -3.17 3.02 -16.92
CA ALA A 69 -3.97 3.74 -17.91
C ALA A 69 -3.71 5.26 -17.90
N ALA A 70 -3.26 5.82 -16.78
CA ALA A 70 -2.81 7.21 -16.70
C ALA A 70 -1.37 7.42 -17.25
N GLY A 71 -0.78 6.39 -17.87
CA GLY A 71 0.55 6.43 -18.48
C GLY A 71 1.71 6.31 -17.49
N ALA A 72 1.46 5.89 -16.25
CA ALA A 72 2.56 5.43 -15.41
C ALA A 72 3.09 4.12 -16.03
N ARG A 73 4.40 4.03 -16.27
CA ARG A 73 5.06 2.76 -16.55
C ARG A 73 5.40 2.12 -15.21
N PRO A 74 4.58 1.21 -14.65
CA PRO A 74 5.02 0.44 -13.50
C PRO A 74 6.28 -0.32 -13.93
N ARG A 75 7.41 0.01 -13.29
CA ARG A 75 8.66 -0.75 -13.40
C ARG A 75 8.29 -2.22 -13.20
N ARG A 76 8.79 -3.14 -14.04
CA ARG A 76 8.54 -4.59 -13.89
C ARG A 76 8.72 -4.92 -12.41
N PRO A 77 7.65 -5.38 -11.71
CA PRO A 77 7.76 -5.60 -10.28
C PRO A 77 8.80 -6.69 -10.07
N VAL A 78 9.83 -6.39 -9.28
CA VAL A 78 10.66 -7.46 -8.75
C VAL A 78 9.70 -8.35 -7.95
N VAL A 79 9.72 -9.66 -8.23
CA VAL A 79 8.69 -10.58 -7.75
C VAL A 79 9.04 -11.14 -6.37
N THR A 80 10.33 -11.17 -6.04
CA THR A 80 10.90 -11.75 -4.82
C THR A 80 11.98 -10.85 -4.25
N GLY A 81 12.39 -11.05 -2.99
CA GLY A 81 13.46 -10.28 -2.37
C GLY A 81 12.99 -8.97 -1.72
N VAL A 82 13.87 -8.28 -1.01
CA VAL A 82 13.53 -7.09 -0.21
C VAL A 82 13.04 -5.95 -1.12
N GLU A 83 13.60 -5.84 -2.31
CA GLU A 83 13.22 -4.88 -3.35
C GLU A 83 11.84 -5.14 -3.98
N SER A 84 11.26 -6.33 -3.76
CA SER A 84 9.87 -6.62 -4.15
C SER A 84 8.82 -6.08 -3.17
N LEU A 85 9.28 -5.64 -1.98
CA LEU A 85 8.41 -5.10 -0.96
C LEU A 85 7.93 -3.69 -1.35
N THR A 86 6.64 -3.43 -1.18
CA THR A 86 6.10 -2.08 -1.23
C THR A 86 6.67 -1.25 -0.06
N PRO A 87 6.64 0.09 -0.13
CA PRO A 87 7.05 0.93 1.01
C PRO A 87 6.32 0.59 2.32
N THR A 88 5.04 0.24 2.22
CA THR A 88 4.23 -0.21 3.35
C THR A 88 4.69 -1.58 3.85
N GLU A 89 4.92 -2.56 2.97
CA GLU A 89 5.45 -3.88 3.35
C GLU A 89 6.81 -3.77 4.06
N ALA A 90 7.71 -2.98 3.50
CA ALA A 90 9.04 -2.76 4.09
C ALA A 90 8.93 -2.10 5.46
N ARG A 91 7.98 -1.17 5.65
CA ARG A 91 7.71 -0.58 6.98
C ARG A 91 7.18 -1.62 7.96
N ILE A 92 6.21 -2.43 7.56
CA ILE A 92 5.67 -3.51 8.40
C ILE A 92 6.76 -4.53 8.74
N ALA A 93 7.56 -4.95 7.77
CA ALA A 93 8.66 -5.89 7.93
C ALA A 93 9.69 -5.39 8.96
N ARG A 94 10.09 -4.11 8.89
CA ARG A 94 11.00 -3.48 9.87
C ARG A 94 10.42 -3.39 11.27
N LEU A 95 9.16 -2.95 11.41
CA LEU A 95 8.51 -2.91 12.73
C LEU A 95 8.38 -4.32 13.32
N THR A 96 8.17 -5.30 12.44
CA THR A 96 8.05 -6.71 12.82
C THR A 96 9.38 -7.29 13.29
N SER A 97 10.49 -6.98 12.61
CA SER A 97 11.84 -7.41 13.03
C SER A 97 12.28 -6.76 14.34
N GLN A 98 11.77 -5.56 14.66
CA GLN A 98 11.95 -4.89 15.96
C GLN A 98 11.13 -5.52 17.11
N GLY A 99 10.34 -6.57 16.83
CA GLY A 99 9.56 -7.30 17.84
C GLY A 99 8.16 -6.76 18.11
N LEU A 100 7.67 -5.74 17.39
CA LEU A 100 6.34 -5.16 17.63
C LEU A 100 5.22 -6.15 17.25
N SER A 101 4.23 -6.35 18.11
CA SER A 101 3.14 -7.27 17.81
C SER A 101 2.28 -6.78 16.64
N ASN A 102 1.50 -7.68 16.02
CA ASN A 102 0.55 -7.27 14.97
C ASN A 102 -0.44 -6.21 15.45
N ARG A 103 -0.75 -6.21 16.76
CA ARG A 103 -1.61 -5.21 17.39
C ARG A 103 -0.91 -3.85 17.46
N ASP A 104 0.33 -3.81 17.94
CA ASP A 104 1.09 -2.55 18.05
C ASP A 104 1.30 -1.91 16.67
N ILE A 105 1.63 -2.73 15.67
CA ILE A 105 1.80 -2.28 14.28
C ILE A 105 0.44 -1.79 13.71
N ALA A 106 -0.64 -2.50 14.00
CA ALA A 106 -1.99 -2.13 13.58
C ALA A 106 -2.40 -0.77 14.16
N GLU A 107 -2.14 -0.54 15.45
CA GLU A 107 -2.38 0.73 16.11
C GLU A 107 -1.52 1.84 15.49
N GLN A 108 -0.22 1.62 15.26
CA GLN A 108 0.66 2.61 14.61
C GLN A 108 0.28 2.94 13.16
N LEU A 109 -0.29 1.98 12.43
CA LEU A 109 -0.66 2.14 11.04
C LEU A 109 -2.15 2.46 10.84
N PHE A 110 -2.92 2.54 11.93
CA PHE A 110 -4.36 2.77 11.96
C PHE A 110 -5.15 1.79 11.08
N VAL A 111 -4.85 0.49 11.22
CA VAL A 111 -5.52 -0.61 10.50
C VAL A 111 -5.86 -1.73 11.48
N SER A 112 -6.53 -2.79 11.02
CA SER A 112 -6.81 -3.94 11.88
C SER A 112 -5.58 -4.85 12.03
N SER A 113 -5.46 -5.55 13.16
CA SER A 113 -4.44 -6.59 13.36
C SER A 113 -4.53 -7.70 12.31
N ASN A 114 -5.73 -8.03 11.84
CA ASN A 114 -5.96 -8.95 10.72
C ASN A 114 -5.36 -8.42 9.41
N THR A 115 -5.42 -7.12 9.18
CA THR A 115 -4.79 -6.48 8.03
C THR A 115 -3.27 -6.64 8.10
N ILE A 116 -2.67 -6.45 9.29
CA ILE A 116 -1.23 -6.69 9.49
C ILE A 116 -0.87 -8.17 9.26
N ALA A 117 -1.66 -9.11 9.77
CA ALA A 117 -1.45 -10.54 9.51
C ALA A 117 -1.49 -10.87 8.00
N TRP A 118 -2.42 -10.27 7.27
CA TRP A 118 -2.50 -10.40 5.81
C TRP A 118 -1.24 -9.85 5.11
N HIS A 119 -0.76 -8.67 5.53
CA HIS A 119 0.49 -8.08 5.01
C HIS A 119 1.67 -8.99 5.25
N LEU A 120 1.82 -9.50 6.48
CA LEU A 120 2.92 -10.41 6.83
C LEU A 120 2.92 -11.67 5.97
N ARG A 121 1.75 -12.25 5.69
CA ARG A 121 1.65 -13.40 4.78
C ARG A 121 2.17 -13.08 3.37
N ASN A 122 1.90 -11.88 2.85
CA ASN A 122 2.42 -11.46 1.55
C ASN A 122 3.91 -11.18 1.60
N ILE A 123 4.40 -10.53 2.67
CA ILE A 123 5.82 -10.26 2.89
C ILE A 123 6.59 -11.57 2.93
N PHE A 124 6.13 -12.55 3.72
CA PHE A 124 6.75 -13.87 3.85
C PHE A 124 6.86 -14.57 2.50
N ARG A 125 5.77 -14.56 1.71
CA ARG A 125 5.79 -15.09 0.34
C ARG A 125 6.79 -14.37 -0.57
N LYS A 126 6.90 -13.04 -0.47
CA LYS A 126 7.82 -12.23 -1.28
C LYS A 126 9.29 -12.43 -0.90
N LEU A 127 9.56 -12.60 0.39
CA LEU A 127 10.90 -12.86 0.92
C LEU A 127 11.29 -14.34 0.89
N ALA A 128 10.36 -15.23 0.53
CA ALA A 128 10.53 -16.69 0.59
C ALA A 128 10.95 -17.18 1.99
N ILE A 129 10.26 -16.67 3.02
CA ILE A 129 10.46 -17.05 4.43
C ILE A 129 9.18 -17.63 5.02
N ASP A 130 9.32 -18.46 6.04
CA ASP A 130 8.19 -19.17 6.66
C ASP A 130 7.84 -18.65 8.06
N SER A 131 8.76 -17.91 8.69
CA SER A 131 8.56 -17.44 10.06
C SER A 131 8.96 -16.00 10.27
N ARG A 132 8.35 -15.43 11.31
CA ARG A 132 8.61 -14.07 11.79
C ARG A 132 10.06 -13.88 12.22
N ASP A 133 10.68 -14.91 12.80
CA ASP A 133 12.05 -14.84 13.32
C ASP A 133 13.09 -14.74 12.21
N GLN A 134 12.74 -15.16 10.99
CA GLN A 134 13.61 -15.06 9.81
C GLN A 134 13.66 -13.64 9.22
N LEU A 135 12.74 -12.74 9.61
CA LEU A 135 12.68 -11.38 9.05
C LEU A 135 13.93 -10.56 9.33
N ASP A 136 14.43 -10.58 10.56
CA ASP A 136 15.56 -9.74 10.94
C ASP A 136 16.83 -10.15 10.17
N ALA A 137 17.09 -11.46 10.11
CA ALA A 137 18.18 -12.01 9.32
C ALA A 137 18.07 -11.62 7.83
N HIS A 138 16.89 -11.76 7.22
CA HIS A 138 16.71 -11.45 5.79
C HIS A 138 16.70 -9.96 5.44
N LEU A 139 16.25 -9.09 6.35
CA LEU A 139 16.30 -7.64 6.13
C LEU A 139 17.71 -7.08 6.31
N ASN A 140 18.53 -7.72 7.14
CA ASN A 140 19.90 -7.32 7.44
C ASN A 140 20.95 -8.07 6.59
N GLU A 141 20.57 -9.07 5.79
CA GLU A 141 21.47 -9.74 4.83
C GLU A 141 21.92 -8.73 3.74
N PRO A 142 23.21 -8.37 3.67
CA PRO A 142 23.71 -7.53 2.60
C PRO A 142 23.80 -8.34 1.30
N GLY A 143 22.83 -8.14 0.42
CA GLY A 143 22.92 -8.51 -1.00
C GLY A 143 22.81 -10.01 -1.30
N ARG A 144 21.60 -10.47 -1.62
CA ARG A 144 21.45 -11.38 -2.77
C ARG A 144 20.96 -10.54 -3.94
N LEU A 145 21.95 -10.09 -4.72
CA LEU A 145 21.78 -9.60 -6.09
C LEU A 145 21.44 -10.76 -7.03
#